data_AF-A0A1W1DNI1-F1
#
_entry.id   AF-A0A1W1DNI1-F1
#
_cell.length_a   1.000
_cell.length_b   1.000
_cell.length_c   1.000
_cell.angle_alpha   90.00
_cell.angle_beta   90.00
_cell.angle_gamma   90.00
#
_symmetry.space_group_name_H-M   'P 1'
#
loop_
_entity.id
_entity.type
_entity.pdbx_description
1 polymer ?
#
loop_
_entity_poly.entity_id
_entity_poly.type
_entity_poly.pdbx_seq_one_letter_code
_entity_poly.pdbx_strand_id
1 'polypeptide(L)' 'MLNRLEINRIKDKINQKGATVVPLKLYWVRGRVKLEIGVAKGKKDHDKRQDIKAKDWQRDKQRAMKENNK' A
#
# COMPACT_ATOMS: atom_id res chain seq x y z
N MET A 1 -12.19 -5.93 23.04
CA MET A 1 -11.11 -4.91 23.12
C MET A 1 -9.89 -5.40 22.36
N LEU A 2 -9.30 -4.54 21.53
CA LEU A 2 -7.98 -4.78 20.94
C LEU A 2 -6.93 -4.84 22.05
N ASN A 3 -5.91 -5.67 21.85
CA ASN A 3 -4.87 -5.90 22.84
C ASN A 3 -3.98 -4.66 22.91
N ARG A 4 -3.74 -4.10 24.11
CA ARG A 4 -2.94 -2.88 24.30
C ARG A 4 -1.52 -3.01 23.71
N LEU A 5 -1.03 -4.25 23.64
CA LEU A 5 0.23 -4.63 22.99
C LEU A 5 0.25 -4.37 21.48
N GLU A 6 -0.87 -4.58 20.77
CA GLU A 6 -0.94 -4.32 19.32
C GLU A 6 -0.90 -2.82 19.04
N ILE A 7 -1.60 -2.03 19.86
CA ILE A 7 -1.59 -0.56 19.77
C ILE A 7 -0.18 0.00 19.97
N ASN A 8 0.56 -0.50 20.96
CA ASN A 8 1.93 -0.05 21.21
C ASN A 8 2.87 -0.43 20.06
N ARG A 9 2.79 -1.67 19.54
CA ARG A 9 3.58 -2.10 18.36
C ARG A 9 3.31 -1.24 17.12
N ILE A 10 2.07 -0.77 16.94
CA ILE A 10 1.71 0.13 15.84
C ILE A 10 2.29 1.51 16.08
N LYS A 11 2.16 2.07 17.29
CA LYS A 11 2.73 3.37 17.65
C LYS A 11 4.24 3.42 17.45
N ASP A 12 4.95 2.37 17.85
CA ASP A 12 6.41 2.27 17.66
C ASP A 12 6.79 2.25 16.18
N LYS A 13 6.02 1.55 15.35
CA LYS A 13 6.20 1.50 13.89
C LYS A 13 5.88 2.83 13.20
N ILE A 14 4.91 3.62 13.71
CA ILE A 14 4.57 4.96 13.20
C ILE A 14 5.67 5.97 13.54
N ASN A 15 6.28 5.86 14.72
CA ASN A 15 7.34 6.76 15.16
C ASN A 15 8.65 6.62 14.34
N GLN A 16 8.81 5.53 13.57
CA GLN A 16 9.91 5.41 12.61
C GLN A 16 9.67 6.37 11.42
N LYS A 17 10.51 7.40 11.29
CA LYS A 17 10.41 8.44 10.25
C LYS A 17 10.20 7.83 8.86
N GLY A 18 9.07 8.17 8.23
CA GLY A 18 8.74 7.81 6.85
C GLY A 18 8.00 6.47 6.69
N ALA A 19 7.67 5.80 7.79
CA ALA A 19 6.79 4.63 7.80
C ALA A 19 5.32 5.06 7.89
N THR A 20 4.51 4.62 6.94
CA THR A 20 3.06 4.72 6.93
C THR A 20 2.46 3.36 7.23
N VAL A 21 1.53 3.34 8.16
CA VAL A 21 0.80 2.13 8.51
C VAL A 21 -0.37 1.96 7.55
N VAL A 22 -0.46 0.81 6.89
CA VAL A 22 -1.54 0.52 5.93
C VAL A 22 -2.25 -0.77 6.37
N PRO A 23 -3.59 -0.76 6.51
CA PRO A 23 -4.35 -1.96 6.75
C PRO A 23 -4.28 -2.86 5.51
N LEU A 24 -3.86 -4.11 5.68
CA LEU A 24 -3.79 -5.08 4.59
C LEU A 24 -5.09 -5.88 4.48
N LYS A 25 -5.55 -6.43 5.60
CA LYS A 25 -6.71 -7.32 5.65
C LYS A 25 -7.44 -7.21 6.98
N LEU A 26 -8.74 -7.43 6.93
CA LEU A 26 -9.59 -7.52 8.10
C LEU A 26 -10.25 -8.90 8.08
N TYR A 27 -10.08 -9.67 9.14
CA TYR A 27 -10.50 -11.07 9.20
C TYR A 27 -11.10 -11.42 10.57
N TRP A 28 -12.00 -12.40 10.58
CA TRP A 28 -12.68 -12.82 11.80
C TRP A 28 -11.93 -13.99 12.46
N VAL A 29 -11.65 -13.89 13.75
CA VAL A 29 -11.09 -14.97 14.56
C VAL A 29 -11.86 -15.09 15.85
N ARG A 30 -12.50 -16.25 16.06
CA ARG A 30 -13.22 -16.60 17.30
C ARG A 30 -14.21 -15.50 17.72
N GLY A 31 -15.06 -15.07 16.79
CA GLY A 31 -16.08 -14.03 17.00
C GLY A 31 -15.54 -12.59 17.13
N ARG A 32 -14.24 -12.37 16.90
CA ARG A 32 -13.62 -11.05 16.94
C ARG A 32 -13.00 -10.67 15.61
N VAL A 33 -13.15 -9.42 15.22
CA VAL A 33 -12.45 -8.85 14.07
C VAL A 33 -10.99 -8.59 14.43
N LYS A 34 -10.08 -9.12 13.62
CA LYS A 34 -8.65 -8.83 13.64
C LYS A 34 -8.28 -8.06 12.38
N LEU A 35 -7.33 -7.15 12.53
CA LEU A 35 -6.81 -6.32 11.45
C LEU A 35 -5.33 -6.62 11.27
N GLU A 36 -4.96 -7.04 10.07
CA GLU A 36 -3.59 -7.25 9.63
C GLU A 36 -3.03 -5.93 9.11
N ILE A 37 -1.86 -5.54 9.63
CA ILE A 37 -1.25 -4.24 9.40
C ILE A 37 0.10 -4.41 8.74
N GLY A 38 0.27 -3.77 7.59
CA GLY A 38 1.56 -3.60 6.92
C GLY A 38 2.22 -2.28 7.28
N VAL A 39 3.55 -2.26 7.30
CA VAL A 39 4.34 -1.02 7.35
C VAL A 39 4.85 -0.75 5.94
N ALA A 40 4.43 0.35 5.35
CA ALA A 40 4.91 0.79 4.05
C ALA A 40 5.77 2.05 4.24
N LYS A 41 6.87 2.18 3.49
CA LYS A 41 7.60 3.45 3.42
C LYS A 41 6.99 4.29 2.30
N GLY A 42 6.56 5.52 2.60
CA GLY A 42 6.06 6.43 1.57
C GLY A 42 7.13 6.67 0.50
N LYS A 43 6.79 6.46 -0.79
CA LYS A 43 7.68 6.81 -1.91
C LYS A 43 7.91 8.33 -1.92
N LYS A 44 9.18 8.75 -2.04
CA LYS A 44 9.55 10.18 -2.17
C LYS A 44 8.90 10.76 -3.44
N ASP A 45 8.42 12.01 -3.39
CA ASP A 45 7.70 12.64 -4.52
C ASP A 45 8.49 12.66 -5.84
N HIS A 46 9.82 12.66 -5.76
CA HIS A 46 10.70 12.56 -6.92
C HIS A 46 10.54 11.24 -7.69
N ASP A 47 10.33 10.13 -6.97
CA ASP A 47 10.17 8.78 -7.53
C ASP A 47 8.78 8.62 -8.19
N LYS A 48 7.75 9.34 -7.70
CA LYS A 48 6.41 9.32 -8.29
C LYS A 48 6.39 9.81 -9.74
N ARG A 49 7.24 10.79 -10.11
CA ARG A 49 7.27 11.32 -11.48
C ARG A 49 7.76 10.27 -12.50
N GLN A 50 8.75 9.46 -12.13
CA GLN A 50 9.25 8.39 -13.01
C GLN A 50 8.23 7.26 -13.14
N ASP A 51 7.62 6.84 -12.04
CA ASP A 51 6.56 5.82 -12.03
C ASP A 51 5.33 6.23 -12.84
N ILE A 52 4.89 7.50 -12.72
CA ILE A 52 3.73 8.01 -13.47
C ILE A 52 4.03 7.97 -14.97
N LYS A 53 5.21 8.43 -15.39
CA LYS A 53 5.64 8.36 -16.80
C LYS A 53 5.69 6.91 -17.31
N ALA A 54 6.24 5.99 -16.51
CA ALA A 54 6.32 4.58 -16.89
C ALA A 54 4.94 3.93 -17.02
N LYS A 55 4.00 4.26 -16.12
CA LYS A 55 2.61 3.77 -16.16
C LYS A 55 1.84 4.30 -17.37
N ASP A 56 1.99 5.58 -17.70
CA ASP A 56 1.34 6.14 -18.89
C ASP A 56 1.89 5.53 -20.17
N TRP A 57 3.21 5.39 -20.26
CA TRP A 57 3.86 4.73 -21.39
C TRP A 57 3.40 3.27 -21.57
N GLN A 58 3.20 2.52 -20.48
CA GLN A 58 2.63 1.18 -20.55
C GLN A 58 1.18 1.17 -21.03
N ARG A 59 0.35 2.14 -20.60
CA ARG A 59 -1.03 2.24 -21.08
C ARG A 59 -1.09 2.58 -22.56
N ASP A 60 -0.28 3.51 -23.03
CA ASP A 60 -0.25 3.89 -24.45
C ASP A 60 0.22 2.72 -25.33
N LYS A 61 1.23 1.97 -24.88
CA LYS A 61 1.64 0.73 -25.53
C LYS A 61 0.51 -0.29 -25.61
N GLN A 62 -0.24 -0.49 -24.52
CA GLN A 62 -1.37 -1.41 -24.52
C GLN A 62 -2.51 -0.95 -25.44
N ARG A 63 -2.73 0.37 -25.57
CA ARG A 63 -3.72 0.93 -26.50
C ARG A 63 -3.31 0.74 -27.96
N ALA A 64 -2.07 1.10 -28.31
CA ALA A 64 -1.55 0.93 -29.67
C ALA A 64 -1.53 -0.55 -30.10
N MET A 65 -1.20 -1.47 -29.20
CA MET A 65 -1.20 -2.90 -29.47
C MET A 65 -2.63 -3.48 -29.64
N LYS A 66 -3.65 -2.84 -29.03
CA LYS A 66 -5.07 -3.20 -29.26
C LYS A 66 -5.62 -2.63 -30.56
N GLU A 67 -5.22 -1.41 -30.95
CA GLU A 67 -5.66 -0.82 -32.21
C GLU A 67 -5.07 -1.52 -33.45
N ASN A 68 -3.83 -1.99 -33.37
CA ASN A 68 -3.20 -2.74 -34.47
C ASN A 68 -3.72 -4.18 -34.66
N ASN A 69 -4.58 -4.66 -33.77
CA ASN A 69 -5.13 -6.02 -33.81
C ASN A 69 -6.61 -6.05 -34.26
N LYS A 70 -7.07 -4.99 -34.91
CA LYS A 70 -8.39 -4.86 -35.54
C LYS A 70 -8.23 -4.69 -37.05
#